data_AF-A0A1F9NHQ9-F1
#
_entry.id   AF-A0A1F9NHQ9-F1
#
_cell.length_a   1.000
_cell.length_b   1.000
_cell.length_c   1.000
_cell.angle_alpha   90.00
_cell.angle_beta   90.00
_cell.angle_gamma   90.00
#
_symmetry.space_group_name_H-M   'P 1'
#
loop_
_entity.id
_entity.type
_entity.pdbx_description
1 polymer ?
#
loop_
_entity_poly.entity_id
_entity_poly.type
_entity_poly.pdbx_seq_one_letter_code
_entity_poly.pdbx_strand_id
1 'polypeptide(L)'
;MTRFFMIMAAACVLASGCAPANLTSAKWDSGVNGEVKTRCERVDMRANAEMAALFSRYDGWKMIYISEYTTGNKLGTDAAVCFERAR
;
A
#
# COMPACT_ATOMS: atom_id res chain seq x y z
N MET A 1 41.33 -11.41 11.18
CA MET A 1 40.18 -11.14 12.09
C MET A 1 39.25 -10.04 11.57
N THR A 2 39.75 -8.90 11.09
CA THR A 2 38.93 -7.77 10.57
C THR A 2 38.02 -8.11 9.38
N ARG A 3 38.46 -8.97 8.45
CA ARG A 3 37.65 -9.37 7.28
C ARG A 3 36.40 -10.20 7.64
N PHE A 4 36.49 -11.04 8.67
CA PHE A 4 35.38 -11.90 9.10
C PHE A 4 34.27 -11.07 9.77
N PHE A 5 34.67 -10.06 10.55
CA PHE A 5 33.74 -9.09 11.17
C PHE A 5 32.99 -8.27 10.11
N MET A 6 33.67 -7.88 9.04
CA MET A 6 33.07 -7.08 7.96
C MET A 6 32.03 -7.88 7.15
N ILE A 7 32.29 -9.17 6.90
CA ILE A 7 31.34 -10.07 6.22
C ILE A 7 30.11 -10.33 7.11
N MET A 8 30.32 -10.54 8.41
CA MET A 8 29.22 -10.76 9.36
C MET A 8 28.32 -9.52 9.50
N ALA A 9 28.92 -8.32 9.57
CA ALA A 9 28.15 -7.06 9.60
C ALA A 9 27.34 -6.85 8.31
N ALA A 10 27.91 -7.15 7.14
CA ALA A 10 27.19 -7.06 5.87
C ALA A 10 26.01 -8.04 5.79
N ALA A 11 26.17 -9.27 6.30
CA ALA A 11 25.11 -10.27 6.35
C ALA A 11 23.94 -9.84 7.26
N CYS A 12 24.22 -9.22 8.42
CA CYS A 12 23.18 -8.70 9.31
C CYS A 12 22.36 -7.55 8.68
N VAL A 13 23.01 -6.66 7.92
CA VAL A 13 22.32 -5.56 7.23
C VAL A 13 21.40 -6.09 6.13
N LEU A 14 21.87 -7.07 5.34
CA LEU A 14 21.06 -7.71 4.29
C LEU A 14 19.84 -8.45 4.86
N ALA A 15 19.98 -9.10 6.02
CA ALA A 15 18.87 -9.79 6.68
C ALA A 15 17.77 -8.83 7.19
N SER A 16 18.12 -7.59 7.54
CA SER A 16 17.16 -6.58 8.04
C SER A 16 16.30 -5.94 6.94
N GLY A 17 16.64 -6.13 5.65
CA GLY A 17 15.91 -5.56 4.52
C GLY A 17 14.60 -6.30 4.20
N CYS A 18 14.50 -7.58 4.57
CA CYS A 18 13.29 -8.39 4.37
C CYS A 18 12.48 -8.45 5.67
N ALA A 19 11.90 -7.33 6.08
CA ALA A 19 10.96 -7.34 7.18
C ALA A 19 9.64 -7.99 6.74
N PRO A 20 9.04 -8.90 7.56
CA PRO A 20 7.73 -9.44 7.27
C PRO A 20 6.72 -8.28 7.17
N ALA A 21 5.80 -8.37 6.24
CA ALA A 21 4.79 -7.35 6.03
C ALA A 21 3.42 -7.83 6.51
N ASN A 22 2.72 -6.95 7.22
CA ASN A 22 1.33 -7.15 7.56
C ASN A 22 0.49 -6.60 6.42
N LEU A 23 -0.37 -7.46 5.88
CA LEU A 23 -1.35 -7.13 4.86
C LEU A 23 -2.73 -7.08 5.51
N THR A 24 -3.37 -5.93 5.45
CA THR A 24 -4.76 -5.75 5.85
C THR A 24 -5.55 -5.31 4.63
N SER A 25 -6.66 -5.98 4.35
CA SER A 25 -7.49 -5.60 3.20
C SER A 25 -8.96 -5.63 3.55
N ALA A 26 -9.70 -4.70 2.96
CA ALA A 26 -11.14 -4.63 3.04
C ALA A 26 -11.70 -4.45 1.64
N LYS A 27 -12.74 -5.21 1.32
CA LYS A 27 -13.51 -5.11 0.09
C LYS A 27 -14.96 -4.86 0.44
N TRP A 28 -15.58 -3.93 -0.25
CA TRP A 28 -17.01 -3.65 -0.14
C TRP A 28 -17.72 -4.03 -1.43
N ASP A 29 -19.01 -4.32 -1.30
CA ASP A 29 -19.86 -4.54 -2.46
C ASP A 29 -19.96 -3.26 -3.31
N SER A 30 -19.91 -3.40 -4.63
CA SER A 30 -19.99 -2.28 -5.56
C SER A 30 -21.30 -1.50 -5.38
N GLY A 31 -22.42 -2.19 -5.14
CA GLY A 31 -23.74 -1.56 -5.02
C GLY A 31 -24.19 -0.78 -6.26
N VAL A 32 -23.41 -0.83 -7.34
CA VAL A 32 -23.73 -0.21 -8.63
C VAL A 32 -24.33 -1.28 -9.53
N ASN A 33 -25.56 -1.07 -9.97
CA ASN A 33 -26.22 -1.94 -10.94
C ASN A 33 -25.81 -1.52 -12.35
N GLY A 34 -25.12 -2.39 -13.09
CA GLY A 34 -24.75 -2.17 -14.49
C GLY A 34 -23.24 -2.23 -14.74
N GLU A 35 -22.79 -1.67 -15.87
CA GLU A 35 -21.38 -1.65 -16.24
C GLU A 35 -20.62 -0.62 -15.37
N VAL A 36 -19.60 -1.09 -14.66
CA VAL A 36 -18.76 -0.26 -13.79
C VAL A 36 -17.39 0.00 -14.40
N LYS A 37 -16.86 1.19 -14.16
CA LYS A 37 -15.44 1.50 -14.40
C LYS A 37 -14.71 1.41 -13.07
N THR A 38 -13.69 0.56 -13.01
CA THR A 38 -12.80 0.40 -11.85
C THR A 38 -11.45 1.06 -12.12
N ARG A 39 -10.91 1.75 -11.12
CA ARG A 39 -9.56 2.33 -11.11
C ARG A 39 -8.89 2.05 -9.79
N CYS A 40 -7.65 1.57 -9.82
CA CYS A 40 -6.87 1.27 -8.64
C CYS A 40 -5.58 2.09 -8.64
N GLU A 41 -5.24 2.62 -7.48
CA GLU A 41 -4.08 3.48 -7.28
C GLU A 41 -3.25 2.97 -6.11
N ARG A 42 -1.94 3.16 -6.20
CA ARG A 42 -1.04 3.00 -5.07
C ARG A 42 -0.90 4.32 -4.33
N VAL A 43 -0.90 4.28 -3.01
CA VAL A 43 -0.73 5.45 -2.14
C VAL A 43 0.22 5.12 -1.00
N ASP A 44 1.15 6.02 -0.67
CA ASP A 44 1.87 5.95 0.61
C ASP A 44 0.95 6.51 1.69
N MET A 45 0.54 5.69 2.65
CA MET A 45 -0.42 6.08 3.69
C MET A 45 0.14 7.13 4.67
N ARG A 46 1.45 7.39 4.62
CA ARG A 46 2.12 8.42 5.43
C ARG A 46 2.18 9.76 4.71
N ALA A 47 1.98 9.76 3.39
CA ALA A 47 2.01 10.96 2.56
C ALA A 47 0.61 11.61 2.48
N ASN A 48 0.20 12.29 3.56
CA ASN A 48 -1.13 12.92 3.67
C ASN A 48 -1.51 13.79 2.47
N ALA A 49 -0.56 14.54 1.90
CA ALA A 49 -0.83 15.39 0.74
C ALA A 49 -1.12 14.58 -0.54
N GLU A 50 -0.37 13.50 -0.79
CA GLU A 50 -0.59 12.62 -1.94
C GLU A 50 -1.91 11.86 -1.81
N MET A 51 -2.19 11.39 -0.59
CA MET A 51 -3.44 10.74 -0.24
C MET A 51 -4.63 11.67 -0.48
N ALA A 52 -4.58 12.91 0.03
CA ALA A 52 -5.63 13.90 -0.18
C ALA A 52 -5.85 14.22 -1.67
N ALA A 53 -4.76 14.38 -2.42
CA ALA A 53 -4.83 14.60 -3.87
C ALA A 53 -5.47 13.42 -4.61
N LEU A 54 -5.15 12.18 -4.22
CA LEU A 54 -5.73 10.97 -4.79
C LEU A 54 -7.23 10.88 -4.50
N PHE A 55 -7.66 11.06 -3.25
CA PHE A 55 -9.08 11.03 -2.90
C PHE A 55 -9.87 12.14 -3.61
N SER A 56 -9.28 13.33 -3.77
CA SER A 56 -9.91 14.42 -4.54
C SER A 56 -10.06 14.09 -6.03
N ARG A 57 -9.10 13.40 -6.66
CA ARG A 57 -9.23 12.97 -8.07
C ARG A 57 -10.39 12.01 -8.31
N TYR A 58 -10.71 11.19 -7.30
CA TYR A 58 -11.78 10.19 -7.35
C TYR A 58 -13.03 10.64 -6.58
N ASP A 59 -13.20 11.95 -6.35
CA ASP A 59 -14.42 12.46 -5.74
C ASP A 59 -15.65 12.08 -6.57
N GLY A 60 -16.70 11.63 -5.88
CA GLY A 60 -17.90 11.03 -6.49
C GLY A 60 -17.73 9.60 -7.02
N TRP A 61 -16.57 8.96 -6.89
CA TRP A 61 -16.41 7.52 -7.08
C TRP A 61 -16.57 6.77 -5.76
N LYS A 62 -17.10 5.55 -5.80
CA LYS A 62 -17.21 4.68 -4.63
C LYS A 62 -15.90 3.95 -4.40
N MET A 63 -15.30 4.10 -3.23
CA MET A 63 -14.18 3.23 -2.83
C MET A 63 -14.71 1.81 -2.54
N ILE A 64 -14.16 0.81 -3.21
CA ILE A 64 -14.62 -0.59 -3.12
C ILE A 64 -13.57 -1.56 -2.58
N TYR A 65 -12.31 -1.14 -2.55
CA TYR A 65 -11.23 -1.96 -2.07
C TYR A 65 -10.11 -1.09 -1.51
N ILE A 66 -9.53 -1.52 -0.40
CA ILE A 66 -8.27 -1.02 0.12
C ILE A 66 -7.45 -2.19 0.63
N SER A 67 -6.17 -2.21 0.29
CA SER A 67 -5.20 -3.12 0.89
C SER A 67 -3.99 -2.34 1.34
N GLU A 68 -3.74 -2.34 2.63
CA GLU A 68 -2.55 -1.76 3.23
C GLU A 68 -1.46 -2.83 3.37
N TYR A 69 -0.24 -2.41 3.09
CA TYR A 69 1.00 -3.14 3.25
C TYR A 69 1.85 -2.33 4.22
N THR A 70 2.05 -2.85 5.43
CA THR A 70 2.96 -2.25 6.42
C THR A 70 4.12 -3.21 6.69
N THR A 71 5.35 -2.75 6.45
CA THR A 71 6.55 -3.50 6.82
C THR A 71 6.69 -3.61 8.33
N GLY A 72 7.22 -4.71 8.85
CA GLY A 72 7.36 -4.93 10.30
C GLY A 72 8.23 -3.91 11.03
N ASN A 73 9.15 -3.25 10.31
CA ASN A 73 9.96 -2.13 10.81
C ASN A 73 9.23 -0.76 10.71
N LYS A 74 7.99 -0.73 10.21
CA LYS A 74 7.14 0.46 10.01
C LYS A 74 7.75 1.56 9.14
N LEU A 75 8.80 1.23 8.37
CA LEU A 75 9.46 2.15 7.46
C LEU A 75 8.78 2.25 6.09
N GLY A 76 7.90 1.31 5.75
CA GLY A 76 7.04 1.38 4.57
C GLY A 76 5.60 1.06 4.97
N THR A 77 4.70 2.01 4.72
CA THR A 77 3.25 1.77 4.75
C THR A 77 2.67 2.27 3.44
N ASP A 78 2.40 1.33 2.54
CA ASP A 78 1.76 1.61 1.25
C ASP A 78 0.38 0.98 1.23
N ALA A 79 -0.50 1.48 0.37
CA ALA A 79 -1.75 0.82 0.10
C ALA A 79 -2.11 0.83 -1.38
N ALA A 80 -2.91 -0.14 -1.78
CA ALA A 80 -3.65 -0.13 -3.03
C ALA A 80 -5.11 0.21 -2.72
N VAL A 81 -5.64 1.27 -3.32
CA VAL A 81 -7.03 1.70 -3.16
C VAL A 81 -7.72 1.63 -4.51
N CYS A 82 -8.89 1.00 -4.58
CA CYS A 82 -9.69 0.95 -5.80
C CYS A 82 -11.02 1.67 -5.64
N PHE A 83 -11.38 2.39 -6.69
CA PHE A 83 -12.59 3.18 -6.83
C PHE A 83 -13.40 2.67 -8.02
N GLU A 84 -14.73 2.75 -7.89
CA GLU A 84 -15.69 2.41 -8.91
C GLU A 84 -16.67 3.53 -9.17
N ARG A 85 -17.11 3.62 -10.42
CA ARG A 85 -18.21 4.50 -10.83
C ARG A 85 -19.05 3.81 -11.88
N ALA A 86 -20.35 4.05 -11.84
CA ALA A 86 -21.24 3.68 -12.94
C ALA A 86 -20.72 4.32 -14.25
N ARG A 87 -20.82 3.57 -15.34
CA ARG A 87 -20.37 4.03 -16.65
C ARG A 87 -21.23 5.16 -17.19
#